data_AF-A0A0B7BQS8-F1
#
_entry.id   AF-A0A0B7BQS8-F1
#
_cell.length_a   1.000
_cell.length_b   1.000
_cell.length_c   1.000
_cell.angle_alpha   90.00
_cell.angle_beta   90.00
_cell.angle_gamma   90.00
#
_symmetry.space_group_name_H-M   'P 1'
#
loop_
_entity.id
_entity.type
_entity.pdbx_description
1 polymer ?
#
loop_
_entity_poly.entity_id
_entity_poly.type
_entity_poly.pdbx_seq_one_letter_code
_entity_poly.pdbx_strand_id
1 'polypeptide(L)'
;MDYKSLLSITVIIVTVIKTTNAKTVVFYPPPLTSYIIYHANVAEALASFGHDVWLCVPQSLVKKGLVKDKSIKILEYGEHLGDLEKKIYENANILDRFWVGENPHELYTLYSISIEFDKIANTILSDKTF
;
A
#
# COMPACT_ATOMS: atom_id res chain seq x y z
N MET A 1 24.24 -24.40 5.17
CA MET A 1 24.81 -23.08 4.82
C MET A 1 25.90 -22.78 5.83
N ASP A 2 27.15 -22.61 5.39
CA ASP A 2 28.25 -22.39 6.32
C ASP A 2 28.34 -20.91 6.77
N TYR A 3 29.13 -20.64 7.82
CA TYR A 3 29.25 -19.29 8.39
C TYR A 3 29.84 -18.28 7.40
N LYS A 4 30.67 -18.73 6.45
CA LYS A 4 31.26 -17.89 5.41
C LYS A 4 30.19 -17.42 4.42
N SER A 5 29.29 -18.32 4.05
CA SER A 5 28.13 -18.04 3.19
C SER A 5 27.18 -17.06 3.85
N LEU A 6 26.89 -17.23 5.15
CA LEU A 6 26.11 -16.28 5.95
C LEU A 6 26.76 -14.90 5.98
N LEU A 7 28.07 -14.85 6.29
CA LEU A 7 28.82 -13.60 6.35
C LEU A 7 28.84 -12.88 4.98
N SER A 8 29.06 -13.61 3.88
CA SER A 8 29.01 -13.06 2.54
C SER A 8 27.63 -12.51 2.19
N ILE A 9 26.54 -13.22 2.52
CA ILE A 9 25.18 -12.72 2.32
C ILE A 9 24.94 -11.44 3.12
N THR A 10 25.34 -11.39 4.39
CA THR A 10 25.22 -10.20 5.22
C THR A 10 26.00 -9.01 4.65
N VAL A 11 27.24 -9.24 4.20
CA VAL A 11 28.06 -8.19 3.56
C VAL A 11 27.38 -7.69 2.30
N ILE A 12 26.88 -8.58 1.42
CA ILE A 12 26.16 -8.20 0.21
C ILE A 12 24.93 -7.36 0.56
N ILE A 13 24.11 -7.80 1.52
CA ILE A 13 22.90 -7.07 1.94
C ILE A 13 23.26 -5.68 2.48
N VAL A 14 24.24 -5.57 3.39
CA VAL A 14 24.66 -4.28 3.97
C VAL A 14 25.26 -3.37 2.90
N THR A 15 26.10 -3.91 2.01
CA THR A 15 26.69 -3.15 0.91
C THR A 15 25.59 -2.67 -0.03
N VAL A 16 24.67 -3.53 -0.46
CA VAL A 16 23.53 -3.14 -1.30
C VAL A 16 22.73 -2.05 -0.59
N ILE A 17 22.29 -2.24 0.65
CA ILE A 17 21.53 -1.21 1.40
C ILE A 17 22.28 0.13 1.45
N LYS A 18 23.61 0.11 1.66
CA LYS A 18 24.42 1.34 1.70
C LYS A 18 24.68 1.97 0.33
N THR A 19 24.77 1.17 -0.74
CA THR A 19 25.11 1.66 -2.09
C THR A 19 23.87 1.97 -2.93
N THR A 20 22.76 1.27 -2.72
CA THR A 20 21.43 1.72 -3.18
C THR A 20 21.00 2.89 -2.32
N ASN A 21 21.50 4.07 -2.68
CA ASN A 21 20.91 5.33 -2.27
C ASN A 21 19.59 5.48 -3.04
N ALA A 22 18.55 4.75 -2.59
CA ALA A 22 17.19 4.90 -3.10
C ALA A 22 16.70 6.29 -2.72
N LYS A 23 17.06 7.29 -3.54
CA LYS A 23 16.82 8.69 -3.21
C LYS A 23 15.32 8.98 -3.13
N THR A 24 14.52 8.28 -3.93
CA THR A 24 13.07 8.42 -3.99
C THR A 24 12.40 7.08 -3.75
N VAL A 25 11.42 7.06 -2.85
CA VAL A 25 10.60 5.88 -2.54
C VAL A 25 9.14 6.23 -2.78
N VAL A 26 8.44 5.40 -3.56
CA VAL A 26 7.01 5.60 -3.87
C VAL A 26 6.22 4.42 -3.33
N PHE A 27 5.20 4.71 -2.53
CA PHE A 27 4.30 3.73 -1.95
C PHE A 27 2.99 3.65 -2.75
N TYR A 28 2.60 2.43 -3.12
CA TYR A 28 1.33 2.11 -3.77
C TYR A 28 0.47 1.20 -2.87
N PRO A 29 -0.04 1.72 -1.74
CA PRO A 29 -0.87 0.93 -0.85
C PRO A 29 -2.23 0.60 -1.53
N PRO A 30 -2.84 -0.54 -1.18
CA PRO A 30 -4.27 -0.76 -1.40
C PRO A 30 -5.08 0.44 -0.86
N PRO A 31 -6.17 0.85 -1.53
CA PRO A 31 -6.96 2.03 -1.20
C PRO A 31 -7.88 1.80 0.02
N LEU A 32 -7.31 1.29 1.11
CA LEU A 32 -7.98 1.00 2.37
C LEU A 32 -7.36 1.83 3.49
N THR A 33 -8.18 2.37 4.39
CA THR A 33 -7.74 3.25 5.49
C THR A 33 -6.62 2.61 6.31
N SER A 34 -6.76 1.33 6.67
CA SER A 34 -5.74 0.59 7.42
C SER A 34 -4.40 0.48 6.69
N TYR A 35 -4.43 0.26 5.37
CA TYR A 35 -3.23 0.17 4.54
C TYR A 35 -2.57 1.54 4.34
N ILE A 36 -3.34 2.61 4.17
CA ILE A 36 -2.79 3.98 4.11
C ILE A 36 -2.05 4.31 5.41
N ILE A 37 -2.66 4.05 6.57
CA ILE A 37 -2.04 4.34 7.88
C ILE A 37 -0.75 3.52 8.07
N TYR A 38 -0.81 2.22 7.77
CA TYR A 38 0.35 1.36 7.92
C TYR A 38 1.53 1.82 7.04
N HIS A 39 1.27 2.09 5.77
CA HIS A 39 2.32 2.55 4.84
C HIS A 39 2.80 3.96 5.16
N ALA A 40 1.95 4.84 5.70
CA ALA A 40 2.35 6.17 6.17
C ALA A 40 3.40 6.09 7.30
N ASN A 41 3.23 5.16 8.26
CA ASN A 41 4.21 4.98 9.33
C ASN A 41 5.58 4.50 8.79
N VAL A 42 5.57 3.61 7.79
CA VAL A 42 6.81 3.15 7.14
C VAL A 42 7.43 4.28 6.32
N ALA A 43 6.61 5.06 5.62
CA ALA A 43 7.03 6.23 4.86
C ALA A 43 7.68 7.30 5.74
N GLU A 44 7.10 7.60 6.91
CA GLU A 44 7.67 8.50 7.92
C GLU A 44 9.06 8.02 8.38
N ALA A 45 9.19 6.72 8.68
CA ALA A 45 10.49 6.17 9.06
C ALA A 45 11.54 6.34 7.94
N LEU A 46 11.17 6.09 6.68
CA LEU A 46 12.09 6.30 5.55
C LEU A 46 12.41 7.78 5.33
N ALA A 47 11.43 8.68 5.46
CA ALA A 47 11.66 10.11 5.35
C ALA A 47 12.62 10.61 6.45
N SER A 48 12.52 10.06 7.67
CA SER A 48 13.45 10.36 8.78
C SER A 48 14.91 9.95 8.50
N PHE A 49 15.13 8.97 7.61
CA PHE A 49 16.45 8.58 7.14
C PHE A 49 16.95 9.38 5.92
N GLY A 50 16.20 10.40 5.50
CA GLY A 50 16.58 11.30 4.41
C GLY A 50 16.16 10.85 3.01
N HIS A 51 15.27 9.86 2.91
CA HIS A 51 14.65 9.48 1.64
C HIS A 51 13.60 10.51 1.19
N ASP A 52 13.47 10.75 -0.12
CA ASP A 52 12.36 11.49 -0.72
C ASP A 52 11.16 10.57 -0.89
N VAL A 53 10.17 10.66 0.00
CA VAL A 53 9.08 9.68 0.08
C VAL A 53 7.78 10.22 -0.49
N TRP A 54 7.15 9.43 -1.35
CA TRP A 54 5.85 9.70 -1.94
C TRP A 54 4.87 8.59 -1.58
N LEU A 55 3.62 8.95 -1.28
CA LEU A 55 2.56 8.04 -0.93
C LEU A 55 1.34 8.29 -1.82
N CYS A 56 0.95 7.29 -2.60
CA CYS A 56 -0.25 7.34 -3.42
C CYS A 56 -1.49 7.15 -2.56
N VAL A 57 -2.41 8.12 -2.57
CA VAL A 57 -3.62 8.10 -1.74
C VAL A 57 -4.85 8.45 -2.59
N PRO A 58 -5.94 7.66 -2.54
CA PRO A 58 -7.20 8.04 -3.17
C PRO A 58 -7.71 9.37 -2.62
N GLN A 59 -8.25 10.24 -3.46
CA GLN A 59 -8.75 11.56 -3.05
C GLN A 59 -9.84 11.45 -1.95
N SER A 60 -10.64 10.38 -1.97
CA SER A 60 -11.63 10.08 -0.93
C SER A 60 -11.03 9.83 0.46
N LEU A 61 -9.76 9.41 0.53
CA LEU A 61 -9.03 9.19 1.78
C LEU A 61 -8.10 10.35 2.15
N VAL A 62 -7.64 11.14 1.19
CA VAL A 62 -6.87 12.37 1.46
C VAL A 62 -7.65 13.32 2.35
N LYS A 63 -8.95 13.51 2.06
CA LYS A 63 -9.86 14.38 2.82
C LYS A 63 -10.02 13.97 4.29
N LYS A 64 -9.67 12.73 4.65
CA LYS A 64 -9.71 12.22 6.02
C LYS A 64 -8.46 12.59 6.85
N GLY A 65 -7.42 13.17 6.24
CA GLY A 65 -6.22 13.62 6.95
C GLY A 65 -5.42 12.49 7.61
N LEU A 66 -5.39 11.31 6.99
CA LEU A 66 -4.78 10.09 7.57
C LEU A 66 -3.25 10.16 7.67
N VAL A 67 -2.60 10.90 6.77
CA VAL A 67 -1.16 11.08 6.74
C VAL A 67 -0.82 12.38 7.47
N LYS A 68 -0.20 12.27 8.65
CA LYS A 68 0.07 13.42 9.53
C LYS A 68 1.44 14.05 9.31
N ASP A 69 2.41 13.27 8.88
CA ASP A 69 3.75 13.77 8.60
C ASP A 69 3.77 14.55 7.28
N LYS A 70 4.30 15.78 7.33
CA LYS A 70 4.41 16.69 6.18
C LYS A 70 5.66 16.42 5.34
N SER A 71 6.59 15.59 5.82
CA SER A 71 7.77 15.15 5.07
C SER A 71 7.39 14.17 3.94
N ILE A 72 6.24 13.50 4.07
CA ILE A 72 5.68 12.60 3.07
C ILE A 72 4.92 13.42 2.01
N LYS A 73 5.27 13.25 0.74
CA LYS A 73 4.56 13.86 -0.37
C LYS A 73 3.38 12.99 -0.78
N ILE A 74 2.19 13.56 -0.87
CA ILE A 74 1.00 12.83 -1.28
C ILE A 74 0.84 12.91 -2.79
N LEU A 75 0.67 11.76 -3.43
CA LEU A 75 0.18 11.63 -4.81
C LEU A 75 -1.30 11.29 -4.75
N GLU A 76 -2.14 12.30 -4.90
CA GLU A 76 -3.59 12.12 -4.91
C GLU A 76 -4.05 11.51 -6.25
N TYR A 77 -5.05 10.63 -6.21
CA TYR A 77 -5.63 10.06 -7.43
C TYR A 77 -7.12 9.75 -7.30
N GLY A 78 -7.78 9.55 -8.44
CA GLY A 78 -9.12 8.96 -8.49
C GLY A 78 -10.24 9.86 -7.96
N GLU A 79 -10.17 11.17 -8.19
CA GLU A 79 -11.24 12.12 -7.84
C GLU A 79 -12.61 11.67 -8.34
N HIS A 80 -12.69 11.21 -9.58
CA HIS A 80 -13.93 10.72 -10.20
C HIS A 80 -14.25 9.25 -9.85
N LEU A 81 -13.35 8.54 -9.17
CA LEU A 81 -13.54 7.13 -8.81
C LEU A 81 -14.35 6.97 -7.52
N GLY A 82 -14.59 8.04 -6.78
CA GLY A 82 -15.41 8.06 -5.56
C GLY A 82 -14.74 7.35 -4.38
N ASP A 83 -15.56 6.78 -3.49
CA ASP A 83 -15.08 6.03 -2.32
C ASP A 83 -14.71 4.60 -2.71
N LEU A 84 -13.42 4.42 -3.07
CA LEU A 84 -12.87 3.12 -3.46
C LEU A 84 -12.89 2.11 -2.30
N GLU A 85 -12.66 2.57 -1.06
CA GLU A 85 -12.71 1.71 0.12
C GLU A 85 -14.10 1.12 0.28
N LYS A 86 -15.14 1.98 0.26
CA LYS A 86 -16.52 1.54 0.34
C LYS A 86 -16.88 0.52 -0.75
N LYS A 87 -16.48 0.79 -2.00
CA LYS A 87 -16.70 -0.15 -3.14
C LYS A 87 -16.07 -1.51 -2.90
N ILE A 88 -14.87 -1.58 -2.33
CA ILE A 88 -14.20 -2.85 -1.98
C ILE A 88 -15.02 -3.61 -0.94
N TYR A 89 -15.41 -2.94 0.14
CA TYR A 89 -16.16 -3.57 1.23
C TYR A 89 -17.51 -4.12 0.75
N GLU A 90 -18.22 -3.34 -0.06
CA GLU A 90 -19.53 -3.72 -0.62
C GLU A 90 -19.39 -4.86 -1.64
N ASN A 91 -18.50 -4.73 -2.63
CA ASN A 91 -18.41 -5.72 -3.71
C ASN A 91 -17.83 -7.06 -3.25
N ALA A 92 -16.86 -7.05 -2.33
CA ALA A 92 -16.26 -8.28 -1.80
C ALA A 92 -17.05 -8.85 -0.61
N ASN A 93 -18.17 -8.20 -0.24
CA ASN A 93 -19.04 -8.55 0.88
C ASN A 93 -18.30 -8.80 2.20
N ILE A 94 -17.28 -7.98 2.48
CA ILE A 94 -16.30 -8.24 3.55
C ILE A 94 -16.96 -8.29 4.93
N LEU A 95 -17.86 -7.34 5.21
CA LEU A 95 -18.52 -7.26 6.53
C LEU A 95 -19.48 -8.42 6.76
N ASP A 96 -20.32 -8.74 5.78
CA ASP A 96 -21.28 -9.85 5.91
C ASP A 96 -20.55 -11.16 6.18
N ARG A 97 -19.49 -11.44 5.40
CA ARG A 97 -18.65 -12.64 5.56
C ARG A 97 -17.97 -12.70 6.92
N PHE A 98 -17.45 -11.56 7.39
CA PHE A 98 -16.89 -11.47 8.74
C PHE A 98 -17.93 -11.82 9.82
N TRP A 99 -19.14 -11.26 9.74
CA TRP A 99 -20.18 -11.46 10.75
C TRP A 99 -20.76 -12.88 10.77
N VAL A 100 -20.77 -13.59 9.64
CA VAL A 100 -21.16 -15.01 9.60
C VAL A 100 -20.02 -15.97 10.00
N GLY A 101 -18.84 -15.42 10.32
CA GLY A 101 -17.68 -16.20 10.78
C GLY A 101 -16.92 -16.92 9.66
N GLU A 102 -17.07 -16.50 8.40
CA GLU A 102 -16.25 -17.02 7.31
C GLU A 102 -14.77 -16.70 7.57
N ASN A 103 -13.89 -17.67 7.35
CA ASN A 103 -12.47 -17.47 7.55
C ASN A 103 -11.89 -16.66 6.36
N PRO A 104 -11.33 -15.47 6.60
CA PRO A 104 -10.76 -14.63 5.54
C PRO A 104 -9.54 -15.26 4.86
N HIS A 105 -8.95 -16.30 5.45
CA HIS A 105 -7.83 -17.05 4.89
C HIS A 105 -8.24 -18.26 4.06
N GLU A 106 -9.54 -18.53 3.90
CA GLU A 106 -10.00 -19.51 2.93
C GLU A 106 -9.65 -19.06 1.51
N LEU A 107 -9.15 -20.01 0.71
CA LEU A 107 -8.66 -19.74 -0.65
C LEU A 107 -9.73 -19.05 -1.52
N TYR A 108 -10.99 -19.46 -1.37
CA TYR A 108 -12.12 -18.87 -2.09
C TYR A 108 -12.34 -17.40 -1.69
N THR A 109 -12.30 -17.10 -0.39
CA THR A 109 -12.47 -15.74 0.14
C THR A 109 -11.34 -14.84 -0.34
N LEU A 110 -10.09 -15.29 -0.27
CA LEU A 110 -8.93 -14.57 -0.80
C LEU A 110 -9.06 -14.31 -2.31
N TYR A 111 -9.47 -15.32 -3.09
CA TYR A 111 -9.65 -15.19 -4.54
C TYR A 111 -10.73 -14.18 -4.92
N SER A 112 -11.88 -14.20 -4.22
CA SER A 112 -12.95 -13.24 -4.48
C SER A 112 -12.55 -11.80 -4.14
N ILE A 113 -11.81 -11.60 -3.05
CA ILE A 113 -11.27 -10.29 -2.69
C ILE A 113 -10.24 -9.83 -3.74
N SER A 114 -9.36 -10.72 -4.22
CA SER A 114 -8.37 -10.35 -5.24
C SER A 114 -8.99 -9.93 -6.56
N ILE A 115 -10.12 -10.55 -6.97
CA ILE A 115 -10.86 -10.13 -8.17
C ILE A 115 -11.33 -8.67 -8.04
N GLU A 116 -11.84 -8.26 -6.89
CA GLU A 116 -12.29 -6.88 -6.69
C GLU A 116 -11.11 -5.90 -6.70
N PHE A 117 -9.98 -6.28 -6.12
CA PHE A 117 -8.75 -5.48 -6.24
C PHE A 117 -8.27 -5.36 -7.69
N ASP A 118 -8.32 -6.43 -8.49
CA ASP A 118 -7.94 -6.39 -9.90
C ASP A 118 -8.87 -5.46 -10.71
N LYS A 119 -10.19 -5.50 -10.45
CA LYS A 119 -11.14 -4.58 -11.09
C LYS A 119 -10.83 -3.12 -10.77
N ILE A 120 -10.52 -2.84 -9.51
CA ILE A 120 -10.18 -1.47 -9.07
C ILE A 120 -8.84 -1.03 -9.63
N ALA A 121 -7.83 -1.90 -9.62
CA ALA A 121 -6.54 -1.64 -10.23
C ALA A 121 -6.70 -1.30 -11.72
N ASN A 122 -7.45 -2.11 -12.46
CA ASN A 122 -7.76 -1.83 -13.87
C ASN A 122 -8.48 -0.49 -14.05
N THR A 123 -9.43 -0.17 -13.16
CA THR A 123 -10.14 1.12 -13.20
C THR A 123 -9.16 2.28 -13.02
N ILE A 124 -8.30 2.24 -12.00
CA ILE A 124 -7.28 3.26 -11.72
C ILE A 124 -6.30 3.38 -12.88
N LEU A 125 -5.79 2.27 -13.41
CA LEU A 125 -4.80 2.25 -14.49
C LEU A 125 -5.38 2.68 -15.85
N SER A 126 -6.70 2.53 -16.02
CA SER A 126 -7.41 2.99 -17.22
C SER A 126 -7.81 4.47 -17.16
N ASP A 127 -7.65 5.11 -16.00
CA ASP A 127 -7.98 6.51 -15.80
C ASP A 127 -7.03 7.41 -16.61
N LYS A 128 -7.62 8.28 -17.44
CA LYS A 128 -6.89 9.22 -18.31
C LYS A 128 -6.94 10.66 -17.79
N THR A 129 -7.55 10.89 -16.63
CA THR A 129 -7.82 12.23 -16.09
C THR A 129 -6.73 12.75 -15.15
N PHE A 130 -5.54 12.15 -15.20
CA PHE A 130 -4.34 12.55 -14.43
C PHE A 130 -3.76 13.90 -14.86
#